data_AF-A0A318D6Y0-F1
#
_entry.id   AF-A0A318D6Y0-F1
#
_cell.length_a   1.000
_cell.length_b   1.000
_cell.length_c   1.000
_cell.angle_alpha   90.00
_cell.angle_beta   90.00
_cell.angle_gamma   90.00
#
_symmetry.space_group_name_H-M   'P 1'
#
loop_
_entity.id
_entity.type
_entity.pdbx_description
1 polymer ?
#
loop_
_entity_poly.entity_id
_entity_poly.type
_entity_poly.pdbx_seq_one_letter_code
_entity_poly.pdbx_strand_id
1 'polypeptide(L)'
;MLLIPLIIIPPDFTTSVLWLIGGFLALVSAIKILISLVQKYLYRKSLGKRFIRQILTIGIFLIAILSLNVSISNARSEAHSEAKEIFAQYNGSYPSTLKSWETSIVGKVGSKKYVGWPAKFYLRYQSIDNGSDFTLSLHINIDSTYVFYPKNGVVSEVHHCC
;
A
#
# COMPACT_ATOMS: atom_id res chain seq x y z
N MET A 1 18.79 14.39 -4.50
CA MET A 1 18.13 13.17 -4.98
C MET A 1 17.82 12.30 -3.76
N LEU A 2 16.78 12.65 -3.01
CA LEU A 2 16.48 12.07 -1.68
C LEU A 2 15.11 11.35 -1.65
N LEU A 3 14.46 11.19 -2.81
CA LEU A 3 13.08 10.69 -2.93
C LEU A 3 12.94 9.37 -3.71
N ILE A 4 14.02 8.87 -4.30
CA ILE A 4 14.04 7.56 -4.99
C ILE A 4 13.62 6.39 -4.06
N PRO A 5 13.95 6.40 -2.75
CA PRO A 5 13.56 5.31 -1.87
C PRO A 5 12.05 5.16 -1.64
N LEU A 6 11.24 6.19 -1.90
CA LEU A 6 9.78 6.10 -1.66
C LEU A 6 9.07 5.12 -2.61
N ILE A 7 9.71 4.69 -3.70
CA ILE A 7 9.07 3.85 -4.72
C ILE A 7 9.09 2.35 -4.34
N ILE A 8 9.98 1.91 -3.43
CA ILE A 8 10.41 0.49 -3.36
C ILE A 8 10.16 -0.19 -1.99
N ILE A 9 9.71 0.52 -0.95
CA ILE A 9 9.87 0.00 0.42
C ILE A 9 8.53 -0.47 1.02
N PRO A 10 8.49 -1.65 1.67
CA PRO A 10 7.32 -2.12 2.41
C PRO A 10 6.81 -1.07 3.40
N PRO A 11 5.52 -1.06 3.73
CA PRO A 11 4.90 -0.10 4.63
C PRO A 11 5.28 -0.40 6.09
N ASP A 12 6.54 -0.14 6.45
CA ASP A 12 7.05 -0.15 7.81
C ASP A 12 7.11 1.28 8.36
N PHE A 13 7.29 1.43 9.68
CA PHE A 13 7.43 2.73 10.36
C PHE A 13 8.40 3.69 9.66
N THR A 14 9.54 3.16 9.19
CA THR A 14 10.56 3.91 8.43
C THR A 14 10.00 4.52 7.14
N THR A 15 9.11 3.81 6.47
CA THR A 15 8.49 4.21 5.21
C THR A 15 7.48 5.31 5.47
N SER A 16 6.68 5.21 6.54
CA SER A 16 5.78 6.28 7.00
C SER A 16 6.55 7.57 7.31
N VAL A 17 7.71 7.47 7.96
CA VAL A 17 8.60 8.63 8.21
C VAL A 17 9.13 9.23 6.90
N LEU A 18 9.55 8.40 5.93
CA LEU A 18 9.99 8.88 4.62
C LEU A 18 8.87 9.56 3.83
N TRP A 19 7.64 9.07 3.91
CA TRP A 19 6.45 9.71 3.34
C TRP A 19 6.18 11.08 3.95
N LEU A 20 6.27 11.21 5.28
CA LEU A 20 6.13 12.48 5.97
C LEU A 20 7.23 13.47 5.57
N ILE A 21 8.49 13.04 5.53
CA ILE A 21 9.62 13.88 5.10
C ILE A 21 9.45 14.29 3.63
N GLY A 22 9.08 13.34 2.76
CA GLY A 22 8.83 13.59 1.35
C GLY A 22 7.69 14.59 1.11
N GLY A 23 6.58 14.42 1.83
CA GLY A 23 5.44 15.33 1.79
C GLY A 23 5.79 16.73 2.29
N PHE A 24 6.56 16.83 3.38
CA PHE A 24 7.05 18.12 3.88
C PHE A 24 7.95 18.83 2.84
N LEU A 25 8.86 18.10 2.19
CA LEU A 25 9.71 18.67 1.13
C LEU A 25 8.92 19.11 -0.10
N ALA A 26 7.87 18.36 -0.47
CA ALA A 26 6.96 18.74 -1.55
C ALA A 26 6.17 20.00 -1.19
N LEU A 27 5.67 20.11 0.05
CA LEU A 27 4.96 21.29 0.56
C LEU A 27 5.85 22.54 0.54
N VAL A 28 7.08 22.44 1.08
CA VAL A 28 8.03 23.56 1.07
C VAL A 28 8.37 23.97 -0.38
N SER A 29 8.45 22.99 -1.29
CA SER A 29 8.67 23.27 -2.72
C SER A 29 7.48 24.00 -3.35
N ALA A 30 6.25 23.61 -3.02
CA ALA A 30 5.04 24.27 -3.48
C ALA A 30 4.93 25.71 -2.95
N ILE A 31 5.25 25.94 -1.67
CA ILE A 31 5.29 27.29 -1.07
C ILE A 31 6.32 28.17 -1.78
N LYS A 32 7.52 27.63 -2.07
CA LYS A 32 8.56 28.38 -2.81
C LYS A 32 8.14 28.73 -4.23
N ILE A 33 7.43 27.84 -4.92
CA ILE A 33 6.83 28.08 -6.22
C ILE A 33 5.81 29.23 -6.13
N LEU A 34 4.92 29.19 -5.13
CA LEU A 34 3.90 30.21 -4.92
C LEU A 34 4.52 31.58 -4.64
N ILE A 35 5.50 31.66 -3.73
CA ILE A 35 6.22 32.91 -3.41
C ILE A 35 6.90 33.47 -4.66
N SER A 36 7.55 32.62 -5.45
CA SER A 36 8.24 33.07 -6.67
C SER A 36 7.26 33.45 -7.80
N LEU A 37 6.06 32.88 -7.85
CA LEU A 37 4.98 33.32 -8.74
C LEU A 37 4.45 34.70 -8.33
N VAL A 38 4.20 34.89 -7.03
CA VAL A 38 3.81 36.19 -6.46
C VAL A 38 4.88 37.24 -6.74
N GLN A 39 6.16 36.89 -6.58
CA GLN A 39 7.26 37.82 -6.87
C GLN A 39 7.39 38.14 -8.37
N LYS A 40 7.13 37.18 -9.26
CA LYS A 40 7.08 37.45 -10.71
C LYS A 40 5.95 38.41 -11.04
N TYR A 41 4.77 38.20 -10.44
CA TYR A 41 3.59 39.00 -10.72
C TYR A 41 3.72 40.44 -10.17
N LEU A 42 4.19 40.58 -8.93
CA LEU A 42 4.34 41.88 -8.26
C LEU A 42 5.60 42.64 -8.68
N TYR A 43 6.73 41.96 -8.91
CA TYR A 43 8.04 42.60 -9.12
C TYR A 43 8.65 42.34 -10.51
N ARG A 44 7.91 41.73 -11.46
CA ARG A 44 8.37 41.37 -12.83
C ARG A 44 9.73 40.65 -12.86
N LYS A 45 10.04 39.87 -11.82
CA LYS A 45 11.32 39.16 -11.72
C LYS A 45 11.33 37.90 -12.60
N SER A 46 12.43 37.67 -13.31
CA SER A 46 12.63 36.47 -14.14
C SER A 46 12.62 35.19 -13.28
N LEU A 47 11.85 34.17 -13.72
CA LEU A 47 11.84 32.84 -13.13
C LEU A 47 13.13 32.12 -13.50
N GLY A 48 14.10 32.11 -12.58
CA GLY A 48 15.38 31.45 -12.80
C GLY A 48 15.32 29.91 -12.75
N LYS A 49 16.42 29.25 -13.16
CA LYS A 49 16.62 27.78 -13.14
C LYS A 49 16.36 27.10 -11.78
N ARG A 50 16.28 27.86 -10.67
CA ARG A 50 15.95 27.35 -9.32
C ARG A 50 14.54 26.73 -9.24
N PHE A 51 13.64 27.09 -10.14
CA PHE A 51 12.26 26.60 -10.18
C PHE A 51 12.13 25.13 -10.63
N ILE A 52 13.03 24.68 -11.50
CA ILE A 52 13.04 23.31 -12.06
C ILE A 52 13.17 22.27 -10.93
N ARG A 53 14.03 22.53 -9.93
CA ARG A 53 14.24 21.61 -8.81
C ARG A 53 12.98 21.43 -7.96
N GLN A 54 12.20 22.49 -7.77
CA GLN A 54 10.98 22.46 -6.95
C GLN A 54 9.87 21.69 -7.68
N ILE A 55 9.70 21.95 -8.99
CA ILE A 55 8.78 21.19 -9.84
C ILE A 55 9.17 19.70 -9.85
N LEU A 56 10.45 19.38 -10.01
CA LEU A 56 10.94 18.00 -10.00
C LEU A 56 10.63 17.30 -8.67
N THR A 57 10.78 18.01 -7.54
CA THR A 57 10.50 17.47 -6.20
C THR A 57 9.02 17.11 -6.05
N ILE A 58 8.12 18.00 -6.49
CA ILE A 58 6.67 17.75 -6.49
C ILE A 58 6.32 16.62 -7.44
N GLY A 59 6.88 16.62 -8.66
CA GLY A 59 6.63 15.60 -9.67
C GLY A 59 7.03 14.21 -9.20
N ILE A 60 8.22 14.07 -8.60
CA ILE A 60 8.67 12.78 -8.04
C ILE A 60 7.75 12.32 -6.91
N PHE A 61 7.31 13.24 -6.05
CA PHE A 61 6.39 12.90 -4.96
C PHE A 61 5.01 12.44 -5.48
N LEU A 62 4.47 13.10 -6.50
CA LEU A 62 3.23 12.69 -7.15
C LEU A 62 3.35 11.32 -7.83
N ILE A 63 4.47 11.06 -8.51
CA ILE A 63 4.75 9.74 -9.11
C ILE A 63 4.80 8.65 -8.03
N ALA A 64 5.40 8.94 -6.88
CA ALA A 64 5.41 8.01 -5.75
C ALA A 64 3.98 7.71 -5.24
N ILE A 65 3.11 8.72 -5.13
CA ILE A 65 1.70 8.53 -4.73
C ILE A 65 0.96 7.65 -5.75
N LEU A 66 1.13 7.94 -7.04
CA LEU A 66 0.52 7.15 -8.11
C LEU A 66 1.00 5.70 -8.07
N SER A 67 2.32 5.50 -7.90
CA SER A 67 2.90 4.16 -7.79
C SER A 67 2.32 3.39 -6.60
N LEU A 68 2.16 4.04 -5.44
CA LEU A 68 1.56 3.41 -4.25
C LEU A 68 0.10 3.01 -4.51
N ASN A 69 -0.69 3.89 -5.12
CA ASN A 69 -2.09 3.59 -5.44
C ASN A 69 -2.25 2.41 -6.42
N VAL A 70 -1.39 2.35 -7.44
CA VAL A 70 -1.34 1.20 -8.37
C VAL A 70 -0.94 -0.07 -7.62
N SER A 71 0.06 0.01 -6.74
CA SER A 71 0.49 -1.09 -5.88
C SER A 71 -0.66 -1.64 -5.03
N ILE A 72 -1.42 -0.76 -4.37
CA ILE A 72 -2.56 -1.12 -3.52
C ILE A 72 -3.66 -1.77 -4.35
N SER A 73 -3.96 -1.21 -5.53
CA SER A 73 -4.95 -1.78 -6.44
C SER A 73 -4.56 -3.19 -6.90
N ASN A 74 -3.28 -3.39 -7.24
CA ASN A 74 -2.76 -4.70 -7.62
C ASN A 74 -2.83 -5.68 -6.44
N ALA A 75 -2.45 -5.25 -5.24
CA ALA A 75 -2.51 -6.05 -4.03
C ALA A 75 -3.94 -6.53 -3.71
N ARG A 76 -4.93 -5.63 -3.84
CA ARG A 76 -6.35 -5.95 -3.63
C ARG A 76 -6.87 -6.92 -4.68
N SER A 77 -6.49 -6.72 -5.96
CA SER A 77 -6.86 -7.63 -7.05
C SER A 77 -6.28 -9.04 -6.82
N GLU A 78 -4.99 -9.12 -6.46
CA GLU A 78 -4.32 -10.39 -6.15
C GLU A 78 -4.95 -11.07 -4.92
N ALA A 79 -5.21 -10.32 -3.84
CA ALA A 79 -5.88 -10.84 -2.65
C ALA A 79 -7.29 -11.37 -2.96
N HIS A 80 -8.05 -10.69 -3.81
CA HIS A 80 -9.37 -11.14 -4.22
C HIS A 80 -9.33 -12.41 -5.09
N SER A 81 -8.33 -12.52 -5.98
CA SER A 81 -8.11 -13.74 -6.77
C SER A 81 -7.75 -14.93 -5.87
N GLU A 82 -6.80 -14.74 -4.96
CA GLU A 82 -6.37 -15.76 -4.00
C GLU A 82 -7.53 -16.20 -3.09
N ALA A 83 -8.35 -15.27 -2.60
CA ALA A 83 -9.54 -15.60 -1.81
C ALA A 83 -10.52 -16.49 -2.59
N LYS A 84 -10.72 -16.24 -3.89
CA LYS A 84 -11.57 -17.08 -4.74
C LYS A 84 -10.97 -18.46 -4.98
N GLU A 85 -9.66 -18.54 -5.19
CA GLU A 85 -8.96 -19.82 -5.36
C GLU A 85 -9.05 -20.68 -4.11
N ILE A 86 -8.80 -20.09 -2.93
CA ILE A 86 -8.95 -20.78 -1.64
C ILE A 86 -10.40 -21.24 -1.46
N PHE A 87 -11.38 -20.37 -1.74
CA PHE A 87 -12.79 -20.72 -1.65
C PHE A 87 -13.16 -21.92 -2.54
N ALA A 88 -12.64 -21.96 -3.77
CA ALA A 88 -12.88 -23.05 -4.73
C ALA A 88 -12.23 -24.39 -4.32
N GLN A 89 -11.20 -24.37 -3.47
CA GLN A 89 -10.53 -25.57 -2.96
C GLN A 89 -11.28 -26.23 -1.79
N TYR A 90 -12.47 -25.74 -1.42
CA TYR A 90 -13.25 -26.32 -0.34
C TYR A 90 -13.64 -27.77 -0.64
N ASN A 91 -13.10 -28.70 0.17
CA ASN A 91 -13.41 -30.13 0.09
C ASN A 91 -13.84 -30.66 1.47
N GLY A 92 -14.80 -29.96 2.10
CA GLY A 92 -15.34 -30.28 3.43
C GLY A 92 -14.63 -29.59 4.61
N SER A 93 -13.39 -29.09 4.42
CA SER A 93 -12.74 -28.16 5.35
C SER A 93 -11.61 -27.39 4.66
N TYR A 94 -11.35 -26.16 5.12
CA TYR A 94 -10.21 -25.34 4.72
C TYR A 94 -8.96 -25.70 5.54
N PRO A 95 -7.80 -25.86 4.89
CA PRO A 95 -6.58 -26.27 5.57
C PRO A 95 -6.11 -25.21 6.57
N SER A 96 -5.44 -25.61 7.65
CA SER A 96 -4.85 -24.68 8.61
C SER A 96 -3.75 -23.80 8.01
N THR A 97 -3.08 -24.29 6.97
CA THR A 97 -1.98 -23.60 6.26
C THR A 97 -2.06 -23.85 4.75
N LEU A 98 -1.66 -22.88 3.94
CA LEU A 98 -1.59 -22.98 2.48
C LEU A 98 -0.17 -23.40 2.07
N LYS A 99 -0.04 -24.49 1.31
CA LYS A 99 1.27 -25.10 0.95
C LYS A 99 2.18 -24.18 0.14
N SER A 100 1.64 -23.26 -0.65
CA SER A 100 2.39 -22.33 -1.49
C SER A 100 2.80 -21.05 -0.75
N TRP A 101 2.39 -20.88 0.50
CA TRP A 101 2.60 -19.66 1.29
C TRP A 101 3.55 -19.93 2.45
N GLU A 102 4.22 -18.90 2.94
CA GLU A 102 5.10 -19.04 4.11
C GLU A 102 4.25 -19.31 5.35
N THR A 103 4.55 -20.37 6.10
CA THR A 103 3.90 -20.65 7.39
C THR A 103 4.29 -19.58 8.41
N SER A 104 3.30 -18.98 9.07
CA SER A 104 3.56 -18.01 10.13
C SER A 104 3.55 -18.72 11.48
N ILE A 105 4.60 -18.52 12.29
CA ILE A 105 4.71 -19.08 13.64
C ILE A 105 4.19 -18.08 14.69
N VAL A 106 3.85 -16.85 14.27
CA VAL A 106 3.44 -15.75 15.14
C VAL A 106 1.92 -15.52 15.03
N GLY A 107 1.19 -15.77 16.13
CA GLY A 107 -0.25 -15.54 16.25
C GLY A 107 -1.15 -16.67 15.70
N LYS A 108 -2.47 -16.44 15.62
CA LYS A 108 -3.46 -17.36 15.00
C LYS A 108 -3.40 -17.38 13.46
N VAL A 109 -2.32 -16.88 12.85
CA VAL A 109 -2.17 -16.76 11.39
C VAL A 109 -1.57 -18.04 10.85
N GLY A 110 -2.25 -18.72 9.94
CA GLY A 110 -1.77 -19.97 9.35
C GLY A 110 -0.64 -19.75 8.35
N SER A 111 -0.83 -18.82 7.41
CA SER A 111 0.12 -18.58 6.33
C SER A 111 0.19 -17.12 5.89
N LYS A 112 1.30 -16.70 5.26
CA LYS A 112 1.50 -15.35 4.72
C LYS A 112 2.14 -15.36 3.32
N LYS A 113 1.80 -14.38 2.50
CA LYS A 113 2.37 -14.15 1.16
C LYS A 113 2.59 -12.65 0.92
N TYR A 114 3.64 -12.29 0.19
CA TYR A 114 3.86 -10.91 -0.26
C TYR A 114 3.12 -10.64 -1.58
N VAL A 115 2.43 -9.51 -1.66
CA VAL A 115 1.63 -9.11 -2.83
C VAL A 115 1.81 -7.63 -3.16
N GLY A 116 1.44 -7.25 -4.40
CA GLY A 116 1.28 -5.84 -4.79
C GLY A 116 2.56 -5.07 -5.12
N TRP A 117 3.48 -5.64 -5.93
CA TRP A 117 4.67 -4.94 -6.43
C TRP A 117 4.35 -3.53 -6.99
N PRO A 118 5.18 -2.49 -6.71
CA PRO A 118 6.48 -2.50 -6.03
C PRO A 118 6.45 -2.38 -4.49
N ALA A 119 5.34 -1.92 -3.89
CA ALA A 119 5.18 -1.85 -2.44
C ALA A 119 4.76 -3.23 -1.90
N LYS A 120 5.72 -3.99 -1.34
CA LYS A 120 5.45 -5.33 -0.81
C LYS A 120 4.48 -5.28 0.37
N PHE A 121 3.22 -5.68 0.18
CA PHE A 121 2.20 -5.83 1.22
C PHE A 121 2.12 -7.27 1.71
N TYR A 122 1.55 -7.47 2.90
CA TYR A 122 1.37 -8.82 3.46
C TYR A 122 -0.08 -9.27 3.34
N LEU A 123 -0.27 -10.42 2.72
CA LEU A 123 -1.51 -11.17 2.75
C LEU A 123 -1.39 -12.27 3.81
N ARG A 124 -2.36 -12.38 4.70
CA ARG A 124 -2.38 -13.35 5.80
C ARG A 124 -3.63 -14.20 5.70
N TYR A 125 -3.45 -15.51 5.83
CA TYR A 125 -4.53 -16.49 5.80
C TYR A 125 -4.73 -17.11 7.18
N GLN A 126 -5.99 -17.29 7.56
CA GLN A 126 -6.38 -17.97 8.79
C GLN A 126 -7.66 -18.77 8.58
N SER A 127 -7.60 -20.07 8.87
CA SER A 127 -8.77 -20.94 8.96
C SER A 127 -9.53 -20.70 10.28
N ILE A 128 -10.86 -20.70 10.23
CA ILE A 128 -11.76 -20.41 11.35
C ILE A 128 -12.75 -21.57 11.51
N ASP A 129 -13.29 -21.74 12.73
CA ASP A 129 -14.35 -22.70 13.05
C ASP A 129 -14.04 -24.13 12.57
N ASN A 130 -12.85 -24.63 12.96
CA ASN A 130 -12.35 -25.96 12.58
C ASN A 130 -12.24 -26.19 11.07
N GLY A 131 -12.09 -25.13 10.29
CA GLY A 131 -11.97 -25.20 8.83
C GLY A 131 -13.28 -25.13 8.09
N SER A 132 -14.41 -24.81 8.74
CA SER A 132 -15.63 -24.49 7.99
C SER A 132 -15.56 -23.15 7.28
N ASP A 133 -14.70 -22.24 7.74
CA ASP A 133 -14.55 -20.90 7.18
C ASP A 133 -13.08 -20.45 7.16
N PHE A 134 -12.78 -19.35 6.47
CA PHE A 134 -11.47 -18.71 6.48
C PHE A 134 -11.56 -17.20 6.40
N THR A 135 -10.49 -16.55 6.87
CA THR A 135 -10.26 -15.13 6.65
C THR A 135 -8.93 -14.91 5.95
N LEU A 136 -8.94 -13.94 5.06
CA LEU A 136 -7.76 -13.43 4.38
C LEU A 136 -7.61 -11.96 4.74
N SER A 137 -6.48 -11.56 5.31
CA SER A 137 -6.21 -10.15 5.68
C SER A 137 -5.04 -9.60 4.87
N LEU A 138 -5.30 -8.56 4.09
CA LEU A 138 -4.29 -7.77 3.41
C LEU A 138 -3.91 -6.59 4.29
N HIS A 139 -2.69 -6.62 4.82
CA HIS A 139 -2.11 -5.54 5.61
C HIS A 139 -1.36 -4.57 4.70
N ILE A 140 -1.88 -3.34 4.65
CA ILE A 140 -1.31 -2.25 3.82
C ILE A 140 -0.43 -1.32 4.66
N ASN A 141 -0.67 -1.21 5.96
CA ASN A 141 0.13 -0.48 6.95
C ASN A 141 -0.19 -1.04 8.35
N ILE A 142 0.43 -0.51 9.39
CA ILE A 142 0.11 -0.70 10.81
C ILE A 142 -1.40 -0.52 11.06
N ASP A 143 -2.03 0.48 10.43
CA ASP A 143 -3.41 0.89 10.75
C ASP A 143 -4.46 0.52 9.69
N SER A 144 -4.06 -0.05 8.54
CA SER A 144 -4.98 -0.36 7.44
C SER A 144 -4.93 -1.83 7.05
N THR A 145 -6.08 -2.50 7.21
CA THR A 145 -6.25 -3.92 6.88
C THR A 145 -7.53 -4.12 6.09
N TYR A 146 -7.44 -4.83 4.97
CA TYR A 146 -8.59 -5.32 4.22
C TYR A 146 -8.81 -6.78 4.55
N VAL A 147 -10.02 -7.15 4.94
CA VAL A 147 -10.38 -8.51 5.31
C VAL A 147 -11.33 -9.08 4.26
N PHE A 148 -10.99 -10.26 3.75
CA PHE A 148 -11.80 -11.04 2.83
C PHE A 148 -12.29 -12.31 3.53
N TYR A 149 -13.57 -12.60 3.37
CA TYR A 149 -14.20 -13.81 3.88
C TYR A 149 -15.30 -14.27 2.93
N PRO A 150 -15.55 -15.58 2.82
CA PRO A 150 -16.63 -16.10 2.01
C PRO A 150 -17.98 -15.89 2.72
N LYS A 151 -18.93 -15.25 2.04
CA LYS A 151 -20.31 -15.13 2.53
C LYS A 151 -21.28 -15.48 1.42
N ASN A 152 -22.15 -16.47 1.67
CA ASN A 152 -23.18 -16.92 0.72
C ASN A 152 -22.64 -17.26 -0.70
N GLY A 153 -21.45 -17.85 -0.79
CA GLY A 153 -20.83 -18.18 -2.08
C GLY A 153 -20.12 -17.03 -2.79
N VAL A 154 -19.97 -15.87 -2.15
CA VAL A 154 -19.28 -14.70 -2.71
C VAL A 154 -18.19 -14.24 -1.73
N VAL A 155 -17.00 -13.91 -2.24
CA VAL A 155 -15.93 -13.28 -1.45
C VAL A 155 -16.32 -11.83 -1.17
N SER A 156 -16.57 -11.51 0.10
CA SER A 156 -16.86 -10.15 0.56
C SER A 156 -15.57 -9.48 1.03
N GLU A 157 -15.45 -8.17 0.82
CA GLU A 157 -14.31 -7.35 1.26
C GLU A 157 -14.79 -6.32 2.29
N VAL A 158 -14.10 -6.23 3.42
CA VAL A 158 -14.33 -5.22 4.45
C VAL A 158 -13.03 -4.48 4.73
N HIS A 159 -13.10 -3.15 4.71
CA HIS A 159 -11.96 -2.29 5.02
C HIS A 159 -12.01 -1.86 6.49
N HIS A 160 -10.95 -2.14 7.24
CA HIS A 160 -10.76 -1.66 8.60
C HIS A 160 -9.64 -0.60 8.62
N CYS A 161 -10.01 0.62 9.03
CA CYS A 161 -9.08 1.61 9.55
C CYS A 161 -9.05 1.43 11.07
N CYS A 162 -7.89 1.10 11.64
CA CYS A 162 -7.68 1.10 13.09
C CYS A 162 -7.42 2.51 13.63
#